data_AF-A0A9P9ZAR4-F1
#
_entry.id   AF-A0A9P9ZAR4-F1
#
_cell.length_a   1.000
_cell.length_b   1.000
_cell.length_c   1.000
_cell.angle_alpha   90.00
_cell.angle_beta   90.00
_cell.angle_gamma   90.00
#
_symmetry.space_group_name_H-M   'P 1'
#
loop_
_entity.id
_entity.type
_entity.pdbx_description
1 polymer ?
#
loop_
_entity_poly.entity_id
_entity_poly.type
_entity_poly.pdbx_seq_one_letter_code
_entity_poly.pdbx_strand_id
1 'polypeptide(L)'
;MDRPDVLENMTEIRRREMEAARDILGVTQEWLGYVDSGWPEGDPKPPLPEGCFGLVPTEEAAVPLARLIRGIRPHVLTTYDENGGYPHPDHIACHLVSMAAYRMAADPEADLGEDAGEPWQVLKVYYSHGFNRPKAQAIHDKMTELGLESPWAERLKEWKPDPEHDRRITTKVPCAEYFGVRDQALIAHATQIDPDGHFFKVPLEVQQEVWPYEDFELVESHVQTTLPEDDLFAGLRDRVTG
;
A
#
# COMPACT_ATOMS: atom_id res chain seq x y z
N MET A 1 -5.19 -19.79 -19.14
CA MET A 1 -4.12 -19.65 -18.13
C MET A 1 -3.56 -21.00 -17.67
N ASP A 2 -4.23 -22.13 -17.93
CA ASP A 2 -3.71 -23.47 -17.59
C ASP A 2 -2.83 -24.08 -18.69
N ARG A 3 -1.72 -23.45 -19.03
CA ARG A 3 -0.67 -24.14 -19.81
C ARG A 3 0.55 -24.39 -18.91
N PRO A 4 1.15 -25.60 -18.93
CA PRO A 4 2.28 -25.95 -18.06
C PRO A 4 3.48 -25.00 -18.17
N ASP A 5 3.71 -24.44 -19.36
CA ASP A 5 4.76 -23.46 -19.67
C ASP A 5 4.58 -22.10 -18.96
N VAL A 6 3.35 -21.77 -18.56
CA VAL A 6 3.02 -20.53 -17.84
C VAL A 6 3.24 -20.72 -16.34
N LEU A 7 2.89 -21.88 -15.79
CA LEU A 7 3.06 -22.20 -14.35
C LEU A 7 4.54 -22.26 -13.94
N GLU A 8 5.41 -22.82 -14.79
CA GLU A 8 6.86 -22.88 -14.54
C GLU A 8 7.55 -21.49 -14.62
N ASN A 9 6.93 -20.51 -15.28
CA ASN A 9 7.48 -19.17 -15.51
C ASN A 9 6.74 -18.05 -14.77
N MET A 10 5.84 -18.36 -13.84
CA MET A 10 4.98 -17.36 -13.17
C MET A 10 5.77 -16.23 -12.51
N THR A 11 6.89 -16.54 -11.86
CA THR A 11 7.74 -15.53 -11.23
C THR A 11 8.31 -14.56 -12.26
N GLU A 12 8.83 -15.06 -13.38
CA GLU A 12 9.38 -14.21 -14.44
C GLU A 12 8.29 -13.38 -15.11
N ILE A 13 7.11 -13.96 -15.35
CA ILE A 13 5.95 -13.26 -15.90
C ILE A 13 5.55 -12.10 -14.97
N ARG A 14 5.34 -12.37 -13.67
CA ARG A 14 4.95 -11.34 -12.68
C ARG A 14 6.01 -10.26 -12.52
N ARG A 15 7.30 -10.57 -12.72
CA ARG A 15 8.36 -9.53 -12.78
C ARG A 15 8.19 -8.60 -13.97
N ARG A 16 7.91 -9.13 -15.17
CA ARG A 16 7.65 -8.31 -16.37
C ARG A 16 6.36 -7.49 -16.24
N GLU A 17 5.32 -8.06 -15.64
CA GLU A 17 4.09 -7.33 -15.32
C GLU A 17 4.35 -6.16 -14.38
N MET A 18 5.14 -6.38 -13.32
CA MET A 18 5.55 -5.31 -12.41
C MET A 18 6.41 -4.23 -13.10
N GLU A 19 7.34 -4.62 -13.98
CA GLU A 19 8.12 -3.67 -14.79
C GLU A 19 7.21 -2.79 -15.66
N ALA A 20 6.20 -3.38 -16.31
CA ALA A 20 5.23 -2.64 -17.11
C ALA A 20 4.39 -1.68 -16.25
N ALA A 21 3.89 -2.13 -15.09
CA ALA A 21 3.14 -1.29 -14.17
C ALA A 21 3.98 -0.11 -13.66
N ARG A 22 5.25 -0.37 -13.31
CA ARG A 22 6.22 0.65 -12.91
C ARG A 22 6.41 1.71 -13.99
N ASP A 23 6.59 1.28 -15.25
CA ASP A 23 6.80 2.19 -16.37
C ASP A 23 5.56 3.05 -16.66
N ILE A 24 4.35 2.49 -16.50
CA ILE A 24 3.08 3.24 -16.62
C ILE A 24 2.94 4.29 -15.51
N LEU A 25 3.28 3.93 -14.27
CA LEU A 25 3.21 4.84 -13.12
C LEU A 25 4.35 5.88 -13.11
N GLY A 26 5.42 5.65 -13.86
CA GLY A 26 6.59 6.52 -13.88
C GLY A 26 7.40 6.49 -12.58
N VAL A 27 7.43 5.35 -11.88
CA VAL A 27 8.09 5.19 -10.58
C VAL A 27 9.38 4.38 -10.67
N THR A 28 10.23 4.47 -9.66
CA THR A 28 11.34 3.53 -9.46
C THR A 28 10.93 2.46 -8.45
N GLN A 29 11.50 1.26 -8.56
CA GLN A 29 11.16 0.14 -7.68
C GLN A 29 12.44 -0.63 -7.32
N GLU A 30 12.53 -1.07 -6.06
CA GLU A 30 13.56 -1.97 -5.56
C GLU A 30 12.95 -3.27 -5.05
N TRP A 31 13.59 -4.41 -5.33
CA TRP A 31 13.18 -5.71 -4.81
C TRP A 31 13.99 -6.03 -3.54
N LEU A 32 13.34 -6.19 -2.39
CA LEU A 32 14.01 -6.59 -1.15
C LEU A 32 14.43 -8.07 -1.13
N GLY A 33 13.96 -8.87 -2.09
CA GLY A 33 14.41 -10.26 -2.30
C GLY A 33 13.71 -11.33 -1.47
N TYR A 34 12.65 -10.99 -0.72
CA TYR A 34 11.88 -11.97 0.04
C TYR A 34 10.90 -12.78 -0.81
N VAL A 35 10.59 -13.99 -0.35
CA VAL A 35 9.65 -14.91 -0.98
C VAL A 35 8.24 -14.68 -0.43
N ASP A 36 7.24 -14.61 -1.32
CA ASP A 36 5.81 -14.49 -0.99
C ASP A 36 5.37 -15.60 -0.02
N SER A 37 4.68 -15.24 1.06
CA SER A 37 4.15 -16.19 2.05
C SER A 37 2.91 -16.93 1.57
N GLY A 38 2.25 -16.41 0.54
CA GLY A 38 0.96 -16.86 0.06
C GLY A 38 -0.16 -16.59 1.07
N TRP A 39 -1.36 -17.03 0.69
CA TRP A 39 -2.54 -16.96 1.54
C TRP A 39 -2.81 -18.33 2.20
N PRO A 40 -2.73 -18.44 3.54
CA PRO A 40 -2.99 -19.70 4.22
C PRO A 40 -4.49 -20.01 4.22
N GLU A 41 -4.89 -21.05 3.48
CA GLU A 41 -6.26 -21.55 3.39
C GLU A 41 -6.46 -22.80 4.28
N GLY A 42 -7.59 -22.85 5.00
CA GLY A 42 -7.96 -23.96 5.89
C GLY A 42 -8.42 -23.50 7.28
N ASP A 43 -9.05 -24.41 8.03
CA ASP A 43 -9.42 -24.22 9.44
C ASP A 43 -9.06 -25.47 10.27
N PRO A 44 -8.06 -25.42 11.16
CA PRO A 44 -7.18 -24.27 11.42
C PRO A 44 -6.28 -23.97 10.22
N LYS A 45 -5.82 -22.72 10.11
CA LYS A 45 -4.87 -22.31 9.07
C LYS A 45 -3.57 -23.12 9.16
N PRO A 46 -3.02 -23.61 8.04
CA PRO A 46 -1.71 -24.26 8.04
C PRO A 46 -0.60 -23.28 8.44
N PRO A 47 0.57 -23.78 8.89
CA PRO A 47 1.74 -22.93 9.07
C PRO A 47 2.18 -22.33 7.73
N LEU A 48 2.85 -21.19 7.79
CA LEU A 48 3.43 -20.56 6.62
C LEU A 48 4.58 -21.41 6.03
N PRO A 49 4.85 -21.32 4.72
CA PRO A 49 5.99 -22.00 4.09
C PRO A 49 7.33 -21.58 4.69
N GLU A 50 8.25 -22.53 4.88
CA GLU A 50 9.59 -22.22 5.39
C GLU A 50 10.34 -21.25 4.46
N GLY A 51 11.00 -20.25 5.05
CA GLY A 51 11.78 -19.25 4.32
C GLY A 51 10.95 -18.15 3.63
N CYS A 52 9.63 -18.11 3.82
CA CYS A 52 8.81 -17.01 3.31
C CYS A 52 8.95 -15.74 4.14
N PHE A 53 8.60 -14.60 3.54
CA PHE A 53 8.75 -13.26 4.12
C PHE A 53 8.10 -13.13 5.49
N GLY A 54 6.88 -13.65 5.66
CA GLY A 54 6.12 -13.60 6.90
C GLY A 54 6.73 -14.37 8.07
N LEU A 55 7.77 -15.18 7.83
CA LEU A 55 8.53 -15.89 8.87
C LEU A 55 9.93 -15.29 9.13
N VAL A 56 10.40 -14.36 8.30
CA VAL A 56 11.70 -13.71 8.51
C VAL A 56 11.62 -12.81 9.74
N PRO A 57 12.58 -12.86 10.68
CA PRO A 57 12.60 -11.96 11.82
C PRO A 57 12.55 -10.49 11.39
N THR A 58 11.63 -9.70 11.95
CA THR A 58 11.38 -8.31 11.54
C THR A 58 12.65 -7.46 11.48
N GLU A 59 13.52 -7.56 12.49
CA GLU A 59 14.75 -6.76 12.55
C GLU A 59 15.73 -7.15 11.45
N GLU A 60 15.85 -8.45 11.12
CA GLU A 60 16.65 -8.92 9.99
C GLU A 60 16.05 -8.40 8.67
N ALA A 61 14.73 -8.51 8.54
CA ALA A 61 14.05 -8.11 7.32
C ALA A 61 14.09 -6.58 7.07
N ALA A 62 14.23 -5.79 8.14
CA ALA A 62 14.29 -4.33 8.13
C ALA A 62 15.63 -3.76 7.64
N VAL A 63 16.75 -4.48 7.80
CA VAL A 63 18.09 -4.03 7.41
C VAL A 63 18.16 -3.53 5.96
N PRO A 64 17.76 -4.29 4.93
CA PRO A 64 17.85 -3.81 3.55
C PRO A 64 16.94 -2.61 3.27
N LEU A 65 15.77 -2.54 3.91
CA LEU A 65 14.87 -1.39 3.76
C LEU A 65 15.45 -0.13 4.45
N ALA A 66 16.07 -0.27 5.63
CA ALA A 66 16.72 0.84 6.33
C ALA A 66 17.89 1.40 5.51
N ARG A 67 18.69 0.54 4.87
CA ARG A 67 19.74 0.94 3.92
C ARG A 67 19.16 1.73 2.74
N LEU A 68 18.05 1.27 2.16
CA LEU A 68 17.35 2.00 1.10
C LEU A 68 16.83 3.37 1.57
N ILE A 69 16.26 3.45 2.78
CA ILE A 69 15.82 4.72 3.36
C ILE A 69 17.00 5.69 3.50
N ARG A 70 18.17 5.25 3.99
CA ARG A 70 19.36 6.11 4.07
C ARG A 70 19.92 6.52 2.71
N GLY A 71 19.83 5.64 1.71
CA GLY A 71 20.26 5.93 0.34
C GLY A 71 19.34 6.91 -0.39
N ILE A 72 18.02 6.71 -0.32
CA ILE A 72 17.00 7.52 -1.01
C ILE A 72 16.72 8.82 -0.25
N ARG A 73 16.83 8.81 1.08
CA ARG A 73 16.48 9.92 1.97
C ARG A 73 15.05 10.43 1.77
N PRO A 74 14.03 9.55 1.88
CA PRO A 74 12.65 9.96 1.66
C PRO A 74 12.16 10.88 2.79
N HIS A 75 11.49 11.97 2.43
CA HIS A 75 10.84 12.85 3.42
C HIS A 75 9.56 12.22 4.00
N VAL A 76 8.88 11.39 3.22
CA VAL A 76 7.62 10.73 3.54
C VAL A 76 7.75 9.23 3.31
N LEU A 77 7.24 8.42 4.24
CA LEU A 77 7.10 6.97 4.10
C LEU A 77 5.62 6.59 4.21
N THR A 78 5.14 5.74 3.31
CA THR A 78 3.83 5.10 3.40
C THR A 78 3.97 3.60 3.59
N THR A 79 3.09 2.99 4.38
CA THR A 79 3.03 1.53 4.55
C THR A 79 1.62 1.10 4.95
N TYR A 80 1.40 -0.18 5.24
CA TYR A 80 0.11 -0.67 5.74
C TYR A 80 -0.10 -0.31 7.22
N ASP A 81 -1.35 -0.33 7.67
CA ASP A 81 -1.65 -0.29 9.11
C ASP A 81 -1.25 -1.61 9.81
N GLU A 82 -1.44 -1.66 11.12
CA GLU A 82 -1.10 -2.82 11.96
C GLU A 82 -1.81 -4.11 11.53
N ASN A 83 -2.92 -3.99 10.79
CA ASN A 83 -3.70 -5.12 10.29
C ASN A 83 -3.30 -5.53 8.86
N GLY A 84 -2.36 -4.82 8.23
CA GLY A 84 -1.98 -5.01 6.84
C GLY A 84 -2.98 -4.45 5.81
N GLY A 85 -3.94 -3.63 6.25
CA GLY A 85 -5.13 -3.22 5.49
C GLY A 85 -6.16 -4.36 5.31
N TYR A 86 -5.68 -5.56 5.02
CA TYR A 86 -6.39 -6.83 5.22
C TYR A 86 -5.38 -7.86 5.74
N PRO A 87 -5.81 -8.94 6.42
CA PRO A 87 -4.94 -9.76 7.27
C PRO A 87 -4.05 -10.75 6.48
N HIS A 88 -3.44 -10.30 5.37
CA HIS A 88 -2.41 -11.03 4.66
C HIS A 88 -1.13 -11.05 5.48
N PRO A 89 -0.50 -12.23 5.69
CA PRO A 89 0.75 -12.33 6.43
C PRO A 89 1.83 -11.36 5.95
N ASP A 90 2.03 -11.27 4.63
CA ASP A 90 3.03 -10.35 4.06
C ASP A 90 2.70 -8.87 4.24
N HIS A 91 1.42 -8.49 4.33
CA HIS A 91 1.08 -7.08 4.58
C HIS A 91 1.37 -6.69 6.02
N ILE A 92 1.09 -7.60 6.97
CA ILE A 92 1.45 -7.42 8.38
C ILE A 92 2.98 -7.38 8.53
N ALA A 93 3.69 -8.29 7.87
CA ALA A 93 5.16 -8.29 7.86
C ALA A 93 5.71 -6.99 7.25
N CYS A 94 5.15 -6.53 6.13
CA CYS A 94 5.52 -5.26 5.50
C CYS A 94 5.34 -4.07 6.45
N HIS A 95 4.22 -3.99 7.17
CA HIS A 95 4.01 -2.99 8.22
C HIS A 95 5.11 -3.03 9.28
N LEU A 96 5.33 -4.21 9.89
CA LEU A 96 6.31 -4.38 10.96
C LEU A 96 7.73 -4.01 10.50
N VAL A 97 8.12 -4.49 9.33
CA VAL A 97 9.43 -4.24 8.70
C VAL A 97 9.59 -2.77 8.34
N SER A 98 8.56 -2.12 7.80
CA SER A 98 8.58 -0.69 7.47
C SER A 98 8.82 0.17 8.72
N MET A 99 8.11 -0.14 9.81
CA MET A 99 8.23 0.61 11.05
C MET A 99 9.57 0.35 11.77
N ALA A 100 10.10 -0.87 11.70
CA ALA A 100 11.44 -1.19 12.19
C ALA A 100 12.52 -0.46 11.36
N ALA A 101 12.44 -0.53 10.04
CA ALA A 101 13.37 0.11 9.12
C ALA A 101 13.37 1.64 9.26
N TYR A 102 12.19 2.24 9.44
CA TYR A 102 12.04 3.68 9.74
C TYR A 102 12.85 4.10 10.96
N ARG A 103 12.76 3.36 12.07
CA ARG A 103 13.52 3.64 13.29
C ARG A 103 15.02 3.38 13.10
N MET A 104 15.36 2.25 12.49
CA MET A 104 16.73 1.82 12.24
C MET A 104 17.49 2.77 11.31
N ALA A 105 16.81 3.32 10.30
CA ALA A 105 17.41 4.29 9.38
C ALA A 105 17.83 5.59 10.09
N ALA A 106 17.10 6.02 11.12
CA ALA A 106 17.36 7.23 11.89
C ALA A 106 18.42 7.02 13.00
N ASP A 107 18.68 5.78 13.42
CA ASP A 107 19.59 5.46 14.52
C ASP A 107 21.06 5.44 14.08
N PRO A 108 21.94 6.32 14.60
CA PRO A 108 23.36 6.32 14.27
C PRO A 108 24.10 5.02 14.66
N GLU A 109 23.60 4.26 15.63
CA GLU A 109 24.25 3.05 16.13
C GLU A 109 23.72 1.77 15.46
N ALA A 110 22.78 1.88 14.52
CA ALA A 110 22.25 0.72 13.81
C ALA A 110 23.32 0.03 12.94
N ASP A 111 23.47 -1.29 13.13
CA ASP A 111 24.36 -2.12 12.31
C ASP A 111 23.74 -2.39 10.93
N LEU A 112 24.00 -1.46 10.00
CA LEU A 112 23.54 -1.54 8.62
C LEU A 112 24.65 -1.83 7.62
N GLY A 113 25.90 -2.02 8.08
CA GLY A 113 27.09 -2.08 7.23
C GLY A 113 27.70 -0.72 6.88
N GLU A 114 29.00 -0.71 6.55
CA GLU A 114 29.81 0.51 6.37
C GLU A 114 29.34 1.44 5.23
N ASP A 115 28.66 0.87 4.23
CA ASP A 115 28.19 1.57 3.04
C ASP A 115 26.70 1.99 3.12
N ALA A 116 26.05 1.84 4.27
CA ALA A 116 24.64 2.18 4.46
C ALA A 116 24.34 3.70 4.40
N GLY A 117 25.38 4.54 4.40
CA GLY A 117 25.25 5.99 4.43
C GLY A 117 24.88 6.55 5.81
N GLU A 118 24.83 7.89 5.88
CA GLU A 118 24.49 8.61 7.11
C GLU A 118 23.05 8.33 7.57
N PRO A 119 22.77 8.35 8.88
CA PRO A 119 21.42 8.24 9.42
C PRO A 119 20.45 9.22 8.77
N TRP A 120 19.22 8.75 8.52
CA TRP A 120 18.18 9.53 7.91
C TRP A 120 16.86 9.39 8.67
N GLN A 121 16.38 10.51 9.19
CA GLN A 121 15.08 10.62 9.82
C GLN A 121 14.02 10.97 8.78
N VAL A 122 13.18 10.00 8.42
CA VAL A 122 11.97 10.27 7.64
C VAL A 122 11.09 11.24 8.44
N LEU A 123 10.56 12.28 7.78
CA LEU A 123 9.89 13.37 8.47
C LEU A 123 8.42 13.07 8.76
N LYS A 124 7.75 12.28 7.91
CA LYS A 124 6.34 11.88 8.11
C LYS A 124 6.13 10.43 7.70
N VAL A 125 5.36 9.69 8.50
CA VAL A 125 4.96 8.31 8.21
C VAL A 125 3.43 8.23 8.15
N TYR A 126 2.92 7.55 7.12
CA TYR A 126 1.49 7.36 6.91
C TYR A 126 1.14 5.90 6.72
N TYR A 127 -0.02 5.49 7.24
CA TYR A 127 -0.65 4.23 6.84
C TYR A 127 -1.65 4.46 5.70
N SER A 128 -1.64 3.59 4.70
CA SER A 128 -2.62 3.61 3.61
C SER A 128 -3.96 3.03 4.07
N HIS A 129 -5.05 3.76 3.82
CA HIS A 129 -6.43 3.38 4.16
C HIS A 129 -7.30 3.17 2.91
N GLY A 130 -6.78 2.40 1.95
CA GLY A 130 -7.45 2.17 0.67
C GLY A 130 -8.81 1.45 0.76
N PHE A 131 -9.07 0.76 1.88
CA PHE A 131 -10.27 -0.01 2.15
C PHE A 131 -11.03 0.57 3.36
N ASN A 132 -11.96 1.50 3.12
CA ASN A 132 -12.76 2.11 4.18
C ASN A 132 -14.25 2.14 3.84
N ARG A 133 -15.09 2.07 4.89
CA ARG A 133 -16.54 1.96 4.74
C ARG A 133 -17.17 3.22 4.15
N PRO A 134 -16.77 4.45 4.54
CA PRO A 134 -17.31 5.67 3.93
C PRO A 134 -17.16 5.70 2.41
N LYS A 135 -15.98 5.33 1.89
CA LYS A 135 -15.74 5.18 0.44
C LYS A 135 -16.67 4.15 -0.19
N ALA A 136 -16.75 2.95 0.40
CA ALA A 136 -17.62 1.88 -0.12
C ALA A 136 -19.10 2.30 -0.14
N GLN A 137 -19.57 3.01 0.89
CA GLN A 137 -20.93 3.54 0.95
C GLN A 137 -21.18 4.62 -0.11
N ALA A 138 -20.28 5.59 -0.26
CA ALA A 138 -20.42 6.65 -1.26
C ALA A 138 -20.50 6.09 -2.70
N ILE A 139 -19.67 5.10 -3.00
CA ILE A 139 -19.73 4.35 -4.27
C ILE A 139 -21.06 3.59 -4.39
N HIS A 140 -21.49 2.90 -3.33
CA HIS A 140 -22.75 2.14 -3.34
C HIS A 140 -23.97 3.03 -3.61
N ASP A 141 -24.05 4.17 -2.93
CA ASP A 141 -25.17 5.10 -3.03
C ASP A 141 -25.26 5.66 -4.46
N LYS A 142 -24.12 6.07 -5.05
CA LYS A 142 -24.09 6.59 -6.41
C LYS A 142 -24.38 5.54 -7.48
N MET A 143 -23.85 4.33 -7.33
CA MET A 143 -24.17 3.23 -8.23
C MET A 143 -25.68 2.95 -8.21
N THR A 144 -26.29 2.93 -7.03
CA THR A 144 -27.73 2.69 -6.85
C THR A 144 -28.57 3.84 -7.41
N GLU A 145 -28.16 5.09 -7.22
CA GLU A 145 -28.78 6.28 -7.82
C GLU A 145 -28.83 6.18 -9.36
N LEU A 146 -27.76 5.66 -9.98
CA LEU A 146 -27.65 5.46 -11.42
C LEU A 146 -28.35 4.18 -11.92
N GLY A 147 -28.97 3.40 -11.03
CA GLY A 147 -29.61 2.12 -11.37
C GLY A 147 -28.61 1.00 -11.71
N LEU A 148 -27.35 1.13 -11.30
CA LEU A 148 -26.29 0.15 -11.49
C LEU A 148 -26.18 -0.80 -10.29
N GLU A 149 -25.71 -2.03 -10.54
CA GLU A 149 -25.40 -2.98 -9.49
C GLU A 149 -24.12 -2.58 -8.75
N SER A 150 -24.21 -2.34 -7.45
CA SER A 150 -23.05 -1.97 -6.64
C SER A 150 -22.26 -3.21 -6.19
N PRO A 151 -20.93 -3.26 -6.42
CA PRO A 151 -20.08 -4.35 -5.94
C PRO A 151 -19.95 -4.40 -4.41
N TRP A 152 -20.40 -3.36 -3.70
CA TRP A 152 -20.34 -3.26 -2.24
C TRP A 152 -21.64 -3.68 -1.55
N ALA A 153 -22.71 -3.93 -2.30
CA ALA A 153 -24.07 -4.11 -1.75
C ALA A 153 -24.13 -5.20 -0.68
N GLU A 154 -23.61 -6.40 -0.95
CA GLU A 154 -23.63 -7.50 0.02
C GLU A 154 -22.71 -7.23 1.22
N ARG A 155 -21.49 -6.75 0.96
CA ARG A 155 -20.51 -6.48 2.03
C ARG A 155 -21.00 -5.40 3.00
N LEU A 156 -21.69 -4.36 2.51
CA LEU A 156 -22.22 -3.29 3.35
C LEU A 156 -23.35 -3.72 4.28
N LYS A 157 -24.00 -4.87 4.05
CA LYS A 157 -25.01 -5.41 4.97
C LYS A 157 -24.39 -5.83 6.31
N GLU A 158 -23.17 -6.33 6.27
CA GLU A 158 -22.45 -6.85 7.45
C GLU A 158 -21.38 -5.87 7.96
N TRP A 159 -20.87 -4.99 7.10
CA TRP A 159 -19.90 -3.98 7.47
C TRP A 159 -20.56 -2.83 8.22
N LYS A 160 -20.54 -2.93 9.55
CA LYS A 160 -21.10 -1.91 10.45
C LYS A 160 -20.24 -0.63 10.41
N PRO A 161 -20.86 0.57 10.52
CA PRO A 161 -20.12 1.81 10.73
C PRO A 161 -19.24 1.74 11.98
N ASP A 162 -18.02 2.23 11.86
CA ASP A 162 -17.06 2.35 12.95
C ASP A 162 -16.46 3.76 12.94
N PRO A 163 -17.07 4.72 13.65
CA PRO A 163 -16.60 6.10 13.67
C PRO A 163 -15.20 6.28 14.25
N GLU A 164 -14.72 5.37 15.10
CA GLU A 164 -13.37 5.46 15.64
C GLU A 164 -12.34 5.05 14.58
N HIS A 165 -12.63 3.98 13.84
CA HIS A 165 -11.80 3.59 12.70
C HIS A 165 -11.82 4.64 11.59
N ASP A 166 -12.99 5.19 11.23
CA ASP A 166 -13.13 6.20 10.19
C ASP A 166 -12.34 7.49 10.52
N ARG A 167 -12.21 7.85 11.80
CA ARG A 167 -11.41 9.00 12.27
C ARG A 167 -9.91 8.80 12.14
N ARG A 168 -9.42 7.58 11.94
CA ARG A 168 -8.00 7.31 11.63
C ARG A 168 -7.60 7.90 10.29
N ILE A 169 -8.54 8.10 9.36
CA ILE A 169 -8.25 8.77 8.09
C ILE A 169 -8.07 10.27 8.36
N THR A 170 -6.82 10.66 8.56
CA THR A 170 -6.46 12.06 8.84
C THR A 170 -6.05 12.82 7.58
N THR A 171 -5.82 12.13 6.46
CA THR A 171 -5.29 12.70 5.23
C THR A 171 -6.01 12.14 4.00
N LYS A 172 -6.42 13.01 3.07
CA LYS A 172 -7.09 12.65 1.81
C LYS A 172 -6.42 13.33 0.64
N VAL A 173 -5.60 12.60 -0.11
CA VAL A 173 -4.83 13.16 -1.22
C VAL A 173 -5.70 13.19 -2.49
N PRO A 174 -6.02 14.36 -3.06
CA PRO A 174 -6.76 14.42 -4.32
C PRO A 174 -5.92 13.85 -5.46
N CYS A 175 -6.42 12.81 -6.13
CA CYS A 175 -5.68 12.12 -7.19
C CYS A 175 -6.57 11.53 -8.28
N ALA A 176 -7.83 11.97 -8.37
CA ALA A 176 -8.81 11.49 -9.35
C ALA A 176 -8.32 11.53 -10.80
N GLU A 177 -7.54 12.55 -11.17
CA GLU A 177 -6.96 12.68 -12.52
C GLU A 177 -6.01 11.54 -12.89
N TYR A 178 -5.43 10.86 -11.90
CA TYR A 178 -4.49 9.75 -12.08
C TYR A 178 -5.16 8.38 -12.03
N PHE A 179 -6.46 8.27 -11.71
CA PHE A 179 -7.14 6.97 -11.62
C PHE A 179 -7.10 6.19 -12.94
N GLY A 180 -7.13 6.86 -14.10
CA GLY A 180 -6.95 6.19 -15.39
C GLY A 180 -5.54 5.60 -15.60
N VAL A 181 -4.50 6.23 -15.04
CA VAL A 181 -3.12 5.71 -15.06
C VAL A 181 -2.99 4.54 -14.09
N ARG A 182 -3.57 4.66 -12.89
CA ARG A 182 -3.68 3.57 -11.90
C ARG A 182 -4.33 2.33 -12.52
N ASP A 183 -5.46 2.51 -13.22
CA ASP A 183 -6.19 1.40 -13.82
C ASP A 183 -5.37 0.69 -14.92
N GLN A 184 -4.62 1.46 -15.74
CA GLN A 184 -3.68 0.88 -16.73
C GLN A 184 -2.56 0.09 -16.07
N ALA A 185 -1.98 0.60 -14.98
CA ALA A 185 -0.95 -0.11 -14.22
C ALA A 185 -1.51 -1.39 -13.60
N LEU A 186 -2.75 -1.37 -13.10
CA LEU A 186 -3.42 -2.54 -12.57
C LEU A 186 -3.66 -3.61 -13.65
N ILE A 187 -4.12 -3.20 -14.85
CA ILE A 187 -4.32 -4.10 -16.00
C ILE A 187 -3.01 -4.75 -16.46
N ALA A 188 -1.85 -4.09 -16.27
CA ALA A 188 -0.55 -4.66 -16.62
C ALA A 188 -0.23 -5.95 -15.83
N HIS A 189 -0.86 -6.18 -14.67
CA HIS A 189 -0.77 -7.42 -13.92
C HIS A 189 -1.74 -8.50 -14.44
N ALA A 190 -1.62 -8.84 -15.74
CA ALA A 190 -2.56 -9.70 -16.47
C ALA A 190 -2.80 -11.10 -15.87
N THR A 191 -1.83 -11.66 -15.13
CA THR A 191 -2.00 -12.93 -14.42
C THR A 191 -2.74 -12.81 -13.09
N GLN A 192 -2.87 -11.59 -12.56
CA GLN A 192 -3.43 -11.29 -11.22
C GLN A 192 -4.76 -10.56 -11.30
N ILE A 193 -4.93 -9.78 -12.36
CA ILE A 193 -6.04 -8.86 -12.54
C ILE A 193 -6.84 -9.32 -13.76
N ASP A 194 -8.07 -9.74 -13.49
CA ASP A 194 -9.08 -9.90 -14.53
C ASP A 194 -9.59 -8.51 -14.95
N PRO A 195 -9.41 -8.08 -16.21
CA PRO A 195 -9.91 -6.79 -16.69
C PRO A 195 -11.44 -6.67 -16.62
N ASP A 196 -12.17 -7.79 -16.56
CA ASP A 196 -13.63 -7.82 -16.39
C ASP A 196 -14.05 -8.05 -14.91
N GLY A 197 -13.04 -8.13 -14.03
CA GLY A 197 -13.16 -8.48 -12.62
C GLY A 197 -13.65 -7.35 -11.71
N HIS A 198 -13.61 -7.62 -10.40
CA HIS A 198 -14.20 -6.76 -9.37
C HIS A 198 -13.64 -5.32 -9.37
N PHE A 199 -12.33 -5.15 -9.65
CA PHE A 199 -11.66 -3.84 -9.62
C PHE A 199 -12.25 -2.82 -10.62
N PHE A 200 -12.86 -3.29 -11.72
CA PHE A 200 -13.39 -2.43 -12.78
C PHE A 200 -14.93 -2.41 -12.83
N LYS A 201 -15.61 -2.96 -11.81
CA LYS A 201 -17.08 -2.94 -11.72
C LYS A 201 -17.67 -1.55 -11.43
N VAL A 202 -16.88 -0.65 -10.86
CA VAL A 202 -17.30 0.73 -10.59
C VAL A 202 -16.78 1.62 -11.74
N PRO A 203 -17.67 2.31 -12.50
CA PRO A 203 -17.24 3.24 -13.54
C PRO A 203 -16.24 4.26 -13.00
N LEU A 204 -15.23 4.59 -13.80
CA LEU A 204 -14.16 5.51 -13.40
C LEU A 204 -14.73 6.88 -12.99
N GLU A 205 -15.71 7.38 -13.74
CA GLU A 205 -16.38 8.65 -13.50
C GLU A 205 -17.11 8.67 -12.15
N VAL A 206 -17.70 7.53 -11.75
CA VAL A 206 -18.34 7.39 -10.44
C VAL A 206 -17.29 7.47 -9.34
N GLN A 207 -16.16 6.77 -9.48
CA GLN A 207 -15.07 6.84 -8.50
C GLN A 207 -14.55 8.26 -8.35
N GLN A 208 -14.31 8.95 -9.47
CA GLN A 208 -13.83 10.33 -9.50
C GLN A 208 -14.84 11.33 -8.92
N GLU A 209 -16.14 11.12 -9.12
CA GLU A 209 -17.17 12.01 -8.60
C GLU A 209 -17.32 11.90 -7.07
N VAL A 210 -17.41 10.67 -6.54
CA VAL A 210 -17.83 10.48 -5.14
C VAL A 210 -16.67 10.30 -4.17
N TRP A 211 -15.50 9.89 -4.66
CA TRP A 211 -14.33 9.68 -3.83
C TRP A 211 -13.02 9.98 -4.60
N PRO A 212 -12.77 11.26 -4.94
CA PRO A 212 -11.61 11.68 -5.75
C PRO A 212 -10.25 11.60 -5.04
N TYR A 213 -10.15 10.85 -3.95
CA TYR A 213 -9.01 10.83 -3.05
C TYR A 213 -8.46 9.43 -2.82
N GLU A 214 -7.19 9.36 -2.47
CA GLU A 214 -6.61 8.26 -1.70
C GLU A 214 -6.49 8.66 -0.22
N ASP A 215 -6.83 7.72 0.66
CA ASP A 215 -6.98 7.94 2.10
C ASP A 215 -5.75 7.44 2.85
N PHE A 216 -5.28 8.25 3.79
CA PHE A 216 -4.11 7.96 4.63
C PHE A 216 -4.34 8.38 6.08
N GLU A 217 -3.62 7.71 6.98
CA GLU A 217 -3.51 8.04 8.40
C GLU A 217 -2.09 8.50 8.69
N LEU A 218 -1.91 9.76 9.06
CA LEU A 218 -0.66 10.25 9.62
C LEU A 218 -0.42 9.62 11.00
N VAL A 219 0.66 8.84 11.13
CA VAL A 219 0.99 8.13 12.38
C VAL A 219 2.21 8.69 13.10
N GLU A 220 3.10 9.36 12.37
CA GLU A 220 4.31 9.94 12.93
C GLU A 220 4.68 11.20 12.15
N SER A 221 5.06 12.28 12.84
CA SER A 221 5.50 13.53 12.22
C SER A 221 6.58 14.22 13.04
N HIS A 222 7.68 14.59 12.38
CA HIS A 222 8.78 15.41 12.92
C HIS A 222 8.65 16.89 12.51
N VAL A 223 7.52 17.25 11.92
CA VAL A 223 7.18 18.62 11.57
C VAL A 223 5.83 19.01 12.17
N GLN A 224 5.60 20.31 12.29
CA GLN A 224 4.31 20.80 12.74
C GLN A 224 3.24 20.42 11.71
N THR A 225 2.16 19.80 12.19
CA THR A 225 1.06 19.30 11.36
C THR A 225 -0.26 19.87 11.84
N THR A 226 -1.18 20.16 10.92
CA THR A 226 -2.58 20.50 11.19
C THR A 226 -3.45 19.53 10.41
N LEU A 227 -4.42 18.90 11.07
CA LEU A 227 -5.31 17.91 10.45
C LEU A 227 -6.69 18.53 10.13
N PRO A 228 -7.40 18.03 9.10
CA PRO A 228 -6.95 17.01 8.15
C PRO A 228 -5.95 17.57 7.12
N GLU A 229 -5.19 16.69 6.48
CA GLU A 229 -4.29 17.04 5.37
C GLU A 229 -4.86 16.62 4.02
N ASP A 230 -4.47 17.33 2.96
CA ASP A 230 -4.76 17.00 1.56
C ASP A 230 -3.47 16.70 0.76
N ASP A 231 -2.32 16.69 1.44
CA ASP A 231 -1.01 16.54 0.85
C ASP A 231 -0.05 15.89 1.86
N LEU A 232 0.57 14.77 1.48
CA LEU A 232 1.53 14.06 2.32
C LEU A 232 2.76 14.90 2.67
N PHE A 233 3.07 15.93 1.87
CA PHE A 233 4.20 16.84 2.08
C PHE A 233 3.82 18.16 2.76
N ALA A 234 2.58 18.29 3.25
CA ALA A 234 2.16 19.46 4.03
C ALA A 234 3.15 19.71 5.19
N GLY A 235 3.62 20.95 5.31
CA GLY A 235 4.62 21.38 6.31
C GLY A 235 6.09 21.07 5.97
N LEU A 236 6.38 20.36 4.86
CA LEU A 236 7.75 19.99 4.47
C LEU A 236 8.38 20.96 3.46
N ARG A 237 7.58 21.50 2.53
CA ARG A 237 8.11 22.31 1.41
C ARG A 237 8.73 23.63 1.86
N ASP A 238 8.24 24.21 2.95
CA ASP A 238 8.78 25.46 3.53
C ASP A 238 10.16 25.27 4.19
N ARG A 239 10.61 24.03 4.39
CA ARG A 239 11.91 23.69 5.00
C ARG A 239 13.02 23.39 3.99
N VAL A 240 12.71 23.25 2.70
CA VAL A 240 13.69 22.92 1.64
C VAL A 240 14.27 24.19 0.98
N THR A 241 13.73 25.37 1.29
CA THR A 241 14.27 26.67 0.84
C THR A 241 15.33 27.27 1.78
N GLY A 242 16.00 26.44 2.60
CA GLY A 242 17.03 26.86 3.56
C GLY A 242 18.43 26.38 3.20
#